data_AF-A0A822A7I8-F1
#
_entry.id   AF-A0A822A7I8-F1
#
_cell.length_a   1.000
_cell.length_b   1.000
_cell.length_c   1.000
_cell.angle_alpha   90.00
_cell.angle_beta   90.00
_cell.angle_gamma   90.00
#
_symmetry.space_group_name_H-M   'P 1'
#
loop_
_entity.id
_entity.type
_entity.pdbx_description
1 polymer ?
#
loop_
_entity_poly.entity_id
_entity_poly.type
_entity_poly.pdbx_seq_one_letter_code
_entity_poly.pdbx_strand_id
1 'polypeptide(L)' 'QMSLVITPGAGVFEVDRELTNMTKQRVLDNGIGSDLVCLGEQPLFAVPLFKFFKENPNTADDYQIPHWMNL' A
#
# COMPACT_ATOMS: atom_id res chain seq x y z
N GLN A 1 6.20 17.27 5.92
CA GLN A 1 5.78 17.35 4.50
C GLN A 1 4.63 16.37 4.29
N MET A 2 3.77 16.59 3.29
CA MET A 2 2.64 15.70 2.99
C MET A 2 2.69 15.29 1.51
N SER A 3 2.36 14.04 1.24
CA SER A 3 2.24 13.48 -0.11
C SER A 3 0.82 12.92 -0.27
N LEU A 4 0.11 13.38 -1.30
CA LEU A 4 -1.22 12.89 -1.68
C LEU A 4 -1.10 12.07 -2.97
N VAL A 5 -1.53 10.82 -2.92
CA VAL A 5 -1.57 9.92 -4.08
C VAL A 5 -3.03 9.70 -4.46
N ILE A 6 -3.37 9.96 -5.72
CA ILE A 6 -4.72 9.76 -6.26
C ILE A 6 -4.65 8.69 -7.35
N THR A 7 -5.54 7.70 -7.29
CA THR A 7 -5.62 6.64 -8.30
C THR A 7 -7.06 6.32 -8.67
N PRO A 8 -7.35 5.98 -9.95
CA PRO A 8 -8.66 5.51 -10.36
C PRO A 8 -9.01 4.09 -9.85
N GLY A 9 -8.07 3.40 -9.18
CA GLY A 9 -8.28 2.03 -8.69
C GLY A 9 -9.09 1.94 -7.39
N ALA A 10 -9.35 0.70 -6.95
CA ALA A 10 -10.13 0.38 -5.75
C ALA A 10 -9.28 0.22 -4.46
N GLY A 11 -8.01 0.61 -4.48
CA GLY A 11 -7.13 0.54 -3.31
C GLY A 11 -6.41 -0.80 -3.09
N VAL A 12 -6.30 -1.65 -4.11
CA VAL A 12 -5.50 -2.88 -4.08
C VAL A 12 -4.30 -2.73 -5.01
N PHE A 13 -3.11 -3.04 -4.50
CA PHE A 13 -1.85 -2.86 -5.23
C PHE A 13 -0.97 -4.09 -5.09
N GLU A 14 -0.44 -4.56 -6.21
CA GLU A 14 0.65 -5.54 -6.20
C GLU A 14 1.98 -4.79 -6.07
N VAL A 15 2.77 -5.13 -5.05
CA VAL A 15 3.94 -4.35 -4.67
C VAL A 15 5.13 -5.25 -4.33
N ASP A 16 6.32 -4.68 -4.45
CA ASP A 16 7.55 -5.29 -3.97
C ASP A 16 7.71 -5.10 -2.46
N ARG A 17 8.12 -6.16 -1.75
CA ARG A 17 8.24 -6.17 -0.29
C ARG A 17 9.39 -5.30 0.20
N GLU A 18 10.54 -5.34 -0.46
CA GLU A 18 11.72 -4.58 -0.07
C GLU A 18 11.48 -3.09 -0.26
N LEU A 19 10.94 -2.70 -1.42
CA LEU A 19 10.60 -1.31 -1.71
C LEU A 19 9.53 -0.75 -0.76
N THR A 20 8.54 -1.57 -0.38
CA THR A 20 7.53 -1.18 0.60
C THR A 20 8.16 -0.91 1.97
N ASN A 21 9.08 -1.77 2.42
CA ASN A 21 9.78 -1.60 3.69
C ASN A 21 10.68 -0.35 3.70
N MET A 22 11.43 -0.14 2.62
CA MET A 22 12.26 1.07 2.46
C MET A 22 11.40 2.34 2.44
N THR A 23 10.27 2.32 1.74
CA THR A 23 9.35 3.46 1.68
C THR A 23 8.78 3.76 3.06
N LYS A 24 8.32 2.74 3.79
CA LYS A 24 7.86 2.89 5.17
C LYS A 24 8.92 3.55 6.06
N GLN A 25 10.16 3.05 6.05
CA GLN A 25 11.24 3.63 6.85
C GLN A 25 11.47 5.10 6.51
N ARG A 26 11.62 5.41 5.22
CA ARG A 26 11.86 6.80 4.78
C ARG A 26 10.70 7.74 5.12
N VAL A 27 9.46 7.28 5.00
CA VAL A 27 8.27 8.09 5.34
C VAL A 27 8.24 8.40 6.83
N LEU A 28 8.53 7.41 7.68
CA LEU A 28 8.58 7.57 9.13
C LEU A 28 9.76 8.45 9.57
N ASP A 29 10.97 8.18 9.07
CA ASP A 29 12.19 8.89 9.46
C ASP A 29 12.13 10.38 9.09
N ASN A 30 11.51 10.71 7.94
CA ASN A 30 11.35 12.09 7.50
C ASN A 30 10.07 12.76 8.01
N GLY A 31 9.24 12.05 8.79
CA GLY A 31 7.95 12.56 9.27
C GLY A 31 7.03 13.02 8.13
N ILE A 32 6.99 12.27 7.03
CA ILE A 32 6.15 12.58 5.87
C ILE A 32 4.77 11.94 6.07
N GLY A 33 3.70 12.72 5.97
CA GLY A 33 2.35 12.18 5.89
C GLY A 33 2.08 11.67 4.47
N SER A 34 1.48 10.48 4.34
CA SER A 34 1.10 9.91 3.05
C SER A 34 -0.38 9.55 3.05
N ASP A 35 -1.13 10.22 2.18
CA ASP A 35 -2.58 10.03 2.01
C ASP A 35 -2.85 9.39 0.65
N LEU A 36 -3.75 8.41 0.61
CA LEU A 36 -4.11 7.69 -0.62
C LEU A 36 -5.61 7.78 -0.88
N VAL A 37 -5.97 8.39 -2.01
CA VAL A 37 -7.36 8.50 -2.48
C VAL A 37 -7.58 7.57 -3.67
N CYS A 38 -8.53 6.66 -3.51
CA CYS A 38 -8.92 5.68 -4.52
C CYS A 38 -10.32 6.03 -5.05
N LEU A 39 -10.46 6.19 -6.37
CA LEU A 39 -11.71 6.60 -7.03
C LEU A 39 -12.53 5.42 -7.57
N GLY A 40 -12.01 4.19 -7.48
CA GLY A 40 -12.73 2.98 -7.83
C GLY A 40 -13.84 2.65 -6.82
N GLU A 41 -14.70 1.69 -7.18
CA GLU A 41 -15.73 1.18 -6.28
C GLU A 41 -15.11 0.61 -5.00
N GLN A 42 -15.70 0.95 -3.85
CA GLN A 42 -15.20 0.51 -2.54
C GLN A 42 -15.33 -1.01 -2.39
N PRO A 43 -14.23 -1.75 -2.13
CA PRO A 43 -14.31 -3.18 -1.87
C PRO A 43 -14.99 -3.53 -0.54
N LEU A 44 -15.42 -4.78 -0.40
CA LEU A 44 -16.01 -5.31 0.84
C LEU A 44 -14.97 -5.68 1.92
N PHE A 45 -13.69 -5.37 1.69
CA PHE A 45 -12.58 -5.61 2.61
C PHE A 45 -11.78 -4.33 2.83
N ALA A 46 -10.91 -4.33 3.85
CA ALA A 46 -10.11 -3.17 4.21
C ALA A 46 -9.08 -2.82 3.11
N VAL A 47 -9.07 -1.56 2.71
CA VAL A 47 -8.10 -0.94 1.79
C VAL A 47 -7.40 0.22 2.51
N PRO A 48 -6.18 0.63 2.12
CA PRO A 48 -5.41 0.10 1.01
C PRO A 48 -4.81 -1.27 1.34
N LEU A 49 -4.84 -2.17 0.36
CA LEU A 49 -4.35 -3.54 0.51
C LEU A 49 -3.14 -3.75 -0.39
N PHE A 50 -2.01 -4.11 0.20
CA PHE A 50 -0.79 -4.47 -0.53
C PHE A 50 -0.71 -5.99 -0.64
N LYS A 51 -0.62 -6.48 -1.87
CA LYS A 51 -0.33 -7.88 -2.20
C LYS A 51 1.11 -7.97 -2.66
N PHE A 52 1.94 -8.75 -1.97
CA PHE A 52 3.34 -8.86 -2.36
C PHE A 52 3.52 -9.77 -3.58
N PHE A 53 4.49 -9.44 -4.43
CA PHE A 53 4.90 -10.32 -5.51
C PHE A 53 5.34 -11.68 -4.95
N LYS A 54 4.90 -12.76 -5.60
CA LYS A 54 5.31 -14.11 -5.23
C LYS A 54 6.69 -14.44 -5.80
N GLU A 55 7.54 -14.97 -4.95
CA GLU A 55 8.79 -15.62 -5.41
C GLU A 55 8.48 -17.00 -6.02
N ASN A 56 7.45 -17.70 -5.52
CA ASN A 56 7.01 -19.00 -6.01
C ASN A 56 5.49 -19.00 -6.24
N PRO A 57 4.99 -19.32 -7.44
CA PRO A 57 3.55 -19.34 -7.75
C PRO A 57 2.72 -20.28 -6.85
N ASN A 58 3.34 -21.31 -6.29
CA ASN A 58 2.68 -22.33 -5.47
C ASN A 58 2.46 -21.91 -4.01
N THR A 59 2.98 -20.74 -3.59
CA THR A 59 2.75 -20.25 -2.23
C THR A 59 1.43 -19.50 -2.12
N ALA A 60 0.88 -19.44 -0.90
CA ALA A 60 -0.24 -18.58 -0.59
C ALA A 60 0.10 -17.11 -0.94
N ASP A 61 -0.94 -16.33 -1.26
CA ASP A 61 -0.79 -14.89 -1.40
C ASP A 61 -0.46 -14.27 -0.04
N ASP A 62 0.34 -13.22 -0.08
CA ASP A 62 0.80 -12.48 1.09
C ASP A 62 0.29 -11.04 1.02
N TYR A 63 -0.45 -10.63 2.05
CA TYR A 63 -1.16 -9.36 2.09
C TYR A 63 -0.79 -8.54 3.33
N GLN A 64 -0.75 -7.22 3.18
CA GLN A 64 -0.52 -6.29 4.28
C GLN A 64 -1.35 -5.02 4.14
N ILE A 65 -1.89 -4.55 5.27
CA ILE A 65 -2.47 -3.21 5.39
C ILE A 65 -1.36 -2.25 5.85
N PRO A 66 -1.02 -1.21 5.08
CA PRO A 66 0.05 -0.29 5.43
C PRO A 66 -0.44 0.74 6.46
N HIS A 67 -0.33 0.39 7.75
CA HIS A 67 -0.76 1.23 8.88
C HIS A 67 -0.05 2.60 9.01
N TRP A 68 0.99 2.85 8.20
CA TRP A 68 1.74 4.10 8.16
C TRP A 68 1.19 5.10 7.13
N MET A 69 0.22 4.68 6.31
CA MET A 69 -0.53 5.57 5.42
C MET A 69 -1.87 5.92 6.05
N ASN A 70 -2.30 7.17 5.90
CA ASN A 70 -3.65 7.57 6.25
C ASN A 70 -4.58 7.41 5.04
N LEU A 71 -5.86 7.19 5.34
CA LEU A 71 -6.97 7.18 4.41
C LEU A 71 -7.82 8.42 4.61
#